data_AF-A0A1X6NJQ9-F1
#
_entry.id   AF-A0A1X6NJQ9-F1
#
_cell.length_a   1.000
_cell.length_b   1.000
_cell.length_c   1.000
_cell.angle_alpha   90.00
_cell.angle_beta   90.00
_cell.angle_gamma   90.00
#
_symmetry.space_group_name_H-M   'P 1'
#
loop_
_entity.id
_entity.type
_entity.pdbx_description
1 polymer ?
#
loop_
_entity_poly.entity_id
_entity_poly.type
_entity_poly.pdbx_seq_one_letter_code
_entity_poly.pdbx_strand_id
1 'polypeptide(L)'
;MRRYEAYRRSDLKKERVKKVLTGISPVFDKMAPSDAYIIAVKGLAKLFVGDVVETAATVAAEWGDRKEGDTGLNAPPLQTKHLREAYRRLRRDGAFPTTDRRAGSFLS
;
A
#
# COMPACT_ATOMS: atom_id res chain seq x y z
N MET A 1 -2.01 -8.35 21.92
CA MET A 1 -0.61 -7.87 21.85
C MET A 1 0.11 -8.18 20.53
N ARG A 2 0.06 -9.41 19.97
CA ARG A 2 0.87 -9.77 18.78
C ARG A 2 0.61 -8.96 17.49
N ARG A 3 -0.62 -8.49 17.24
CA ARG A 3 -0.96 -7.70 16.04
C ARG A 3 -0.24 -6.34 15.97
N TYR A 4 -0.32 -5.56 17.05
CA TYR A 4 0.32 -4.25 17.12
C TYR A 4 1.84 -4.38 17.05
N GLU A 5 2.42 -5.39 17.71
CA GLU A 5 3.86 -5.64 17.60
C GLU A 5 4.30 -6.01 16.18
N ALA A 6 3.53 -6.83 15.48
CA ALA A 6 3.81 -7.18 14.09
C ALA A 6 3.75 -5.94 13.17
N TYR A 7 2.75 -5.06 13.37
CA TYR A 7 2.67 -3.78 12.66
C TYR A 7 3.84 -2.85 13.01
N ARG A 8 4.21 -2.73 14.28
CA ARG A 8 5.29 -1.85 14.73
C ARG A 8 6.66 -2.31 14.21
N ARG A 9 6.90 -3.63 14.21
CA ARG A 9 8.17 -4.23 13.75
C ARG A 9 8.22 -4.46 12.24
N SER A 10 7.11 -4.34 11.51
CA SER A 10 7.14 -4.51 10.06
C SER A 10 7.93 -3.39 9.40
N ASP A 11 8.90 -3.76 8.58
CA ASP A 11 9.75 -2.81 7.88
C ASP A 11 10.14 -3.34 6.50
N LEU A 12 10.37 -2.43 5.57
CA LEU A 12 10.87 -2.74 4.23
C LEU A 12 12.40 -2.70 4.24
N LYS A 13 13.04 -3.79 3.82
CA LYS A 13 14.51 -3.90 3.77
C LYS A 13 15.10 -2.83 2.85
N LYS A 14 16.04 -2.04 3.37
CA LYS A 14 16.66 -0.89 2.68
C LYS A 14 17.18 -1.28 1.30
N GLU A 15 17.86 -2.41 1.19
CA GLU A 15 18.51 -2.90 -0.03
C GLU A 15 17.48 -3.26 -1.10
N ARG A 16 16.33 -3.82 -0.67
CA ARG A 16 15.23 -4.17 -1.59
C ARG A 16 14.55 -2.92 -2.13
N VAL A 17 14.29 -1.93 -1.26
CA VAL A 17 13.72 -0.65 -1.67
C VAL A 17 14.67 0.08 -2.62
N LYS A 18 15.96 0.14 -2.29
CA LYS A 18 16.99 0.72 -3.16
C LYS A 18 17.00 0.08 -4.53
N LYS A 19 16.96 -1.26 -4.60
CA LYS A 19 16.92 -2.01 -5.87
C LYS A 19 15.69 -1.67 -6.72
N VAL A 20 14.52 -1.55 -6.08
CA VAL A 20 13.29 -1.14 -6.79
C VAL A 20 13.43 0.30 -7.30
N LEU A 21 13.88 1.24 -6.48
CA LEU A 21 14.05 2.64 -6.85
C LEU A 21 15.00 2.82 -8.03
N THR A 22 16.16 2.15 -8.01
CA THR A 22 17.10 2.15 -9.14
C THR A 22 16.48 1.54 -10.40
N GLY A 23 15.67 0.48 -10.27
CA GLY A 23 15.05 -0.17 -11.43
C GLY A 23 13.91 0.60 -12.09
N ILE A 24 13.26 1.54 -11.38
CA ILE A 24 12.10 2.29 -11.91
C ILE A 24 12.45 3.71 -12.39
N SER A 25 13.55 4.30 -11.90
CA SER A 25 13.89 5.68 -12.18
C SER A 25 15.31 5.79 -12.74
N PRO A 26 15.47 6.23 -13.99
CA PRO A 26 16.79 6.43 -14.61
C PRO A 26 17.69 7.43 -13.86
N VAL A 27 17.10 8.30 -13.04
CA VAL A 27 17.85 9.26 -12.21
C VAL A 27 18.74 8.52 -11.21
N PHE A 28 18.31 7.36 -10.71
CA PHE A 28 19.03 6.61 -9.71
C PHE A 28 20.09 5.66 -10.30
N ASP A 29 20.18 5.54 -11.62
CA ASP A 29 21.27 4.78 -12.28
C ASP A 29 22.62 5.49 -12.12
N LYS A 30 22.61 6.82 -12.11
CA LYS A 30 23.83 7.64 -11.98
C LYS A 30 24.14 8.04 -10.53
N MET A 31 23.12 8.07 -9.67
CA MET A 31 23.25 8.48 -8.28
C MET A 31 22.41 7.60 -7.36
N ALA A 32 23.03 6.97 -6.38
CA ALA A 32 22.29 6.16 -5.41
C ALA A 32 21.26 7.02 -4.63
N PRO A 33 20.04 6.51 -4.38
CA PRO A 33 19.07 7.18 -3.51
C PRO A 33 19.67 7.41 -2.12
N SER A 34 19.45 8.60 -1.55
CA SER A 34 19.89 8.92 -0.20
C SER A 34 19.11 8.12 0.85
N ASP A 35 19.71 7.93 2.02
CA ASP A 35 19.05 7.20 3.12
C ASP A 35 17.76 7.88 3.57
N ALA A 36 17.74 9.21 3.63
CA ALA A 36 16.55 10.00 3.95
C ALA A 36 15.43 9.76 2.92
N TYR A 37 15.77 9.70 1.62
CA TYR A 37 14.81 9.38 0.57
C TYR A 37 14.25 7.96 0.71
N ILE A 38 15.11 6.98 1.00
CA ILE A 38 14.70 5.59 1.21
C ILE A 38 13.75 5.50 2.42
N ILE A 39 14.06 6.19 3.53
CA ILE A 39 13.19 6.23 4.72
C ILE A 39 11.81 6.82 4.36
N ALA A 40 11.77 7.92 3.62
CA ALA A 40 10.52 8.54 3.19
C ALA A 40 9.67 7.59 2.33
N VAL A 41 10.29 6.92 1.34
CA VAL A 41 9.60 5.94 0.48
C VAL A 41 9.10 4.75 1.29
N LYS A 42 9.88 4.26 2.25
CA LYS A 42 9.45 3.18 3.15
C LYS A 42 8.22 3.59 3.96
N GLY A 43 8.21 4.81 4.50
CA GLY A 43 7.08 5.38 5.22
C GLY A 43 5.83 5.47 4.33
N LEU A 44 5.97 6.03 3.14
CA LEU A 44 4.87 6.15 2.17
C LEU A 44 4.31 4.78 1.77
N ALA A 45 5.17 3.81 1.49
CA ALA A 45 4.76 2.44 1.17
C ALA A 45 4.01 1.78 2.35
N LYS A 46 4.43 2.05 3.59
CA LYS A 46 3.77 1.52 4.78
C LYS A 46 2.37 2.12 4.98
N LEU A 47 2.23 3.43 4.77
CA LEU A 47 0.92 4.11 4.78
C LEU A 47 0.00 3.53 3.72
N PHE A 48 0.48 3.42 2.48
CA PHE A 48 -0.28 2.82 1.37
C PHE A 48 -0.80 1.41 1.72
N VAL A 49 0.07 0.53 2.24
CA VAL A 49 -0.35 -0.82 2.64
C VAL A 49 -1.36 -0.78 3.79
N GLY A 50 -1.19 0.14 4.75
CA GLY A 50 -2.12 0.36 5.84
C GLY A 50 -3.53 0.66 5.34
N ASP A 51 -3.66 1.68 4.50
CA ASP A 51 -4.94 2.14 3.95
C ASP A 51 -5.66 1.03 3.16
N VAL A 52 -4.90 0.28 2.34
CA VAL A 52 -5.44 -0.85 1.57
C VAL A 52 -5.94 -1.96 2.48
N VAL A 53 -5.18 -2.33 3.52
CA VAL A 53 -5.53 -3.43 4.43
C VAL A 53 -6.71 -3.04 5.32
N GLU A 54 -6.77 -1.80 5.80
CA GLU A 54 -7.88 -1.27 6.57
C GLU A 54 -9.16 -1.24 5.74
N THR A 55 -9.09 -0.68 4.53
CA THR A 55 -10.25 -0.66 3.62
C THR A 55 -10.68 -2.08 3.25
N ALA A 56 -9.75 -3.01 3.05
CA ALA A 56 -10.09 -4.41 2.77
C ALA A 56 -10.76 -5.11 3.97
N ALA A 57 -10.39 -4.75 5.20
CA ALA A 57 -11.08 -5.23 6.39
C ALA A 57 -12.53 -4.73 6.45
N THR A 58 -12.76 -3.46 6.08
CA THR A 58 -14.10 -2.89 5.95
C THR A 58 -14.91 -3.60 4.87
N VAL A 59 -14.35 -3.82 3.68
CA VAL A 59 -15.01 -4.58 2.59
C VAL A 59 -15.38 -5.99 3.04
N ALA A 60 -14.49 -6.70 3.74
CA ALA A 60 -14.77 -8.04 4.23
C ALA A 60 -15.94 -8.06 5.23
N ALA A 61 -16.06 -7.04 6.08
CA ALA A 61 -17.17 -6.90 7.01
C ALA A 61 -18.49 -6.59 6.28
N GLU A 62 -18.48 -5.65 5.33
CA GLU A 62 -19.64 -5.31 4.51
C GLU A 62 -20.18 -6.51 3.70
N TRP A 63 -19.30 -7.41 3.28
CA TRP A 63 -19.67 -8.60 2.49
C TRP A 63 -20.10 -9.78 3.37
N GLY A 64 -20.09 -9.63 4.69
CA GLY A 64 -20.44 -10.69 5.63
C GLY A 64 -19.38 -11.78 5.78
N ASP A 65 -18.22 -11.63 5.13
CA ASP A 65 -17.05 -12.51 5.28
C ASP A 65 -16.32 -12.31 6.61
N ARG A 66 -16.66 -11.25 7.34
CA ARG A 66 -16.19 -10.95 8.71
C ARG A 66 -17.36 -10.46 9.56
N LYS A 67 -17.54 -11.04 10.75
CA LYS A 67 -18.61 -10.72 11.69
C LYS A 67 -18.15 -9.80 12.81
N GLU A 68 -19.11 -9.21 13.51
CA GLU A 68 -18.84 -8.51 14.76
C GLU A 68 -18.20 -9.47 15.78
N GLY A 69 -17.07 -9.08 16.36
CA GLY A 69 -16.26 -9.94 17.23
C GLY A 69 -15.11 -10.67 16.54
N ASP A 70 -15.10 -10.75 15.20
CA ASP A 70 -13.99 -11.32 14.43
C ASP A 70 -12.77 -10.40 14.49
N THR A 71 -11.93 -10.66 15.49
CA THR A 71 -10.72 -9.88 15.74
C THR A 71 -9.51 -10.78 15.93
N GLY A 72 -8.33 -10.24 15.64
CA GLY A 72 -7.09 -10.96 15.90
C GLY A 72 -6.93 -12.19 15.01
N LEU A 73 -6.58 -13.30 15.63
CA LEU A 73 -6.38 -14.59 14.96
C LEU A 73 -7.69 -15.29 14.62
N ASN A 74 -8.80 -14.87 15.23
CA ASN A 74 -10.13 -15.45 14.97
C ASN A 74 -10.80 -14.79 13.76
N ALA A 75 -10.28 -13.66 13.30
CA ALA A 75 -10.79 -12.99 12.13
C ALA A 75 -10.44 -13.79 10.86
N PRO A 76 -11.41 -14.05 9.97
CA PRO A 76 -11.13 -14.67 8.69
C PRO A 76 -10.07 -13.87 7.91
N PRO A 77 -9.15 -14.56 7.22
CA PRO A 77 -8.08 -13.91 6.47
C PRO A 77 -8.66 -13.07 5.34
N LEU A 78 -8.02 -11.94 5.04
CA LEU A 78 -8.40 -11.12 3.91
C LEU A 78 -8.16 -11.87 2.61
N GLN A 79 -9.22 -12.03 1.82
CA GLN A 79 -9.16 -12.64 0.50
C GLN A 79 -8.74 -11.62 -0.56
N THR A 80 -8.26 -12.13 -1.70
CA THR A 80 -7.86 -11.30 -2.85
C THR A 80 -8.99 -10.40 -3.35
N LYS A 81 -10.25 -10.87 -3.27
CA LYS A 81 -11.45 -10.08 -3.63
C LYS A 81 -11.61 -8.82 -2.76
N HIS A 82 -11.29 -8.89 -1.47
CA HIS A 82 -11.36 -7.73 -0.56
C HIS A 82 -10.29 -6.70 -0.89
N LEU A 83 -9.06 -7.14 -1.14
CA LEU A 83 -7.94 -6.25 -1.49
C LEU A 83 -8.16 -5.55 -2.83
N ARG A 84 -8.70 -6.26 -3.83
CA ARG A 84 -9.03 -5.68 -5.13
C ARG A 84 -10.11 -4.60 -5.02
N GLU A 85 -11.17 -4.89 -4.27
CA GLU A 85 -12.25 -3.93 -4.05
C GLU A 85 -11.78 -2.73 -3.23
N ALA A 86 -10.98 -2.95 -2.18
CA ALA A 86 -10.36 -1.88 -1.40
C ALA A 86 -9.54 -0.93 -2.28
N TYR A 87 -8.67 -1.50 -3.11
CA TYR A 87 -7.87 -0.71 -4.05
C TYR A 87 -8.74 0.05 -5.06
N ARG A 88 -9.83 -0.56 -5.54
CA ARG A 88 -10.79 0.10 -6.44
C ARG A 88 -11.46 1.31 -5.78
N ARG A 89 -11.89 1.18 -4.52
CA ARG A 89 -12.50 2.27 -3.73
C ARG A 89 -11.50 3.41 -3.49
N LEU A 90 -10.31 3.09 -2.98
CA LEU A 90 -9.27 4.09 -2.71
C LEU A 90 -8.85 4.88 -3.97
N ARG A 91 -8.84 4.23 -5.15
CA ARG A 91 -8.61 4.93 -6.42
C ARG A 91 -9.78 5.81 -6.84
N ARG A 92 -11.03 5.37 -6.62
CA ARG A 92 -12.23 6.15 -6.93
C ARG A 92 -12.34 7.39 -6.06
N ASP A 93 -11.99 7.26 -4.78
CA ASP A 93 -12.11 8.31 -3.77
C ASP A 93 -10.96 9.33 -3.84
N GLY A 94 -10.03 9.17 -4.80
CA GLY A 94 -8.90 10.06 -5.00
C GLY A 94 -7.80 9.93 -3.94
N ALA A 95 -7.90 8.95 -3.03
CA ALA A 95 -6.90 8.71 -1.99
C ALA A 95 -5.55 8.28 -2.57
N PHE A 96 -5.55 7.64 -3.76
CA PHE A 96 -4.33 7.29 -4.48
C PHE A 96 -4.23 7.99 -5.84
N PRO A 97 -3.01 8.42 -6.24
CA PRO A 97 -2.80 9.02 -7.54
C PRO A 97 -3.23 8.07 -8.64
N THR A 98 -4.21 8.50 -9.44
CA THR A 98 -4.63 7.78 -10.63
C THR A 98 -3.65 8.09 -11.76
N THR A 99 -3.15 7.07 -12.44
CA THR A 99 -2.49 7.23 -13.74
C THR A 99 -3.58 7.61 -14.76
N ASP A 100 -4.01 8.87 -14.77
CA ASP A 100 -4.85 9.34 -15.86
C ASP A 100 -3.95 9.51 -17.10
N ARG A 101 -4.00 8.53 -17.99
CA ARG A 101 -3.32 8.58 -19.29
C ARG A 101 -3.86 9.70 -20.21
N ARG A 102 -4.92 10.43 -19.83
CA ARG A 102 -5.51 11.49 -20.65
C ARG A 102 -4.89 12.88 -20.44
N ALA A 103 -4.01 13.07 -19.46
CA ALA A 103 -3.35 14.36 -19.24
C ALA A 103 -2.23 14.69 -20.26
N GLY A 104 -2.13 13.95 -21.37
CA GLY A 104 -1.11 14.13 -22.43
C GLY A 104 -1.62 14.72 -23.74
N SER A 105 -2.89 15.10 -23.87
CA SER A 105 -3.46 15.65 -25.12
C SER A 105 -3.49 17.18 -25.21
N PHE A 106 -2.69 17.89 -24.42
CA PHE A 106 -2.58 19.35 -24.49
C PHE A 106 -1.30 19.79 -25.20
N LEU A 107 -1.12 19.39 -26.46
CA LEU A 107 -0.29 20.10 -27.43
C LEU A 107 -0.81 19.74 -28.84
N SER A 108 -1.65 20.60 -29.39
CA SER A 108 -2.01 20.69 -30.82
C SER A 108 -2.16 22.16 -31.15
#